data_AF-A0A1F9DK44-F1
#
_entry.id   AF-A0A1F9DK44-F1
#
_cell.length_a   1.000
_cell.length_b   1.000
_cell.length_c   1.000
_cell.angle_alpha   90.00
_cell.angle_beta   90.00
_cell.angle_gamma   90.00
#
_symmetry.space_group_name_H-M   'P 1'
#
loop_
_entity.id
_entity.type
_entity.pdbx_description
1 polymer ?
#
loop_
_entity_poly.entity_id
_entity_poly.type
_entity_poly.pdbx_seq_one_letter_code
_entity_poly.pdbx_strand_id
1 'polypeptide(L)'
;MRRDIFIRLVYLGIFRFVYLFTVGSLIQPPVAESQWPQLEFISYAAGFFSPVYITHSGDQSGRLFVVEQGGIIKIIKDGGCPTEPCREASHCSDRSRG
;
A
#
# COMPACT_ATOMS: atom_id res chain seq x y z
N MET A 1 26.33 9.80 64.61
CA MET A 1 24.88 10.11 64.60
C MET A 1 24.46 11.00 63.43
N ARG A 2 24.96 12.25 63.29
CA ARG A 2 24.55 13.14 62.17
C ARG A 2 25.03 12.65 60.78
N ARG A 3 26.24 12.09 60.67
CA ARG A 3 26.82 11.58 59.40
C ARG A 3 26.13 10.31 58.89
N ASP A 4 25.71 9.43 59.80
CA ASP A 4 25.02 8.17 59.47
C ASP A 4 23.63 8.43 58.88
N ILE A 5 22.96 9.47 59.39
CA ILE A 5 21.67 9.94 58.87
C ILE A 5 21.84 10.51 57.46
N PHE A 6 22.87 11.33 57.23
CA PHE A 6 23.16 11.88 55.90
C PHE A 6 23.48 10.78 54.86
N ILE A 7 24.30 9.80 55.20
CA ILE A 7 24.63 8.67 54.31
C ILE A 7 23.37 7.86 54.00
N ARG A 8 22.54 7.57 55.00
CA ARG A 8 21.27 6.84 54.81
C ARG A 8 20.30 7.60 53.92
N LEU A 9 20.17 8.92 54.06
CA LEU A 9 19.31 9.73 53.19
C LEU A 9 19.79 9.75 51.73
N VAL A 10 21.10 9.82 51.52
CA VAL A 10 21.70 9.77 50.18
C VAL A 10 21.50 8.39 49.54
N TYR A 11 21.81 7.30 50.25
CA TYR A 11 21.60 5.94 49.73
C TYR A 11 20.12 5.62 49.51
N LEU A 12 19.22 6.07 50.40
CA LEU A 12 17.78 5.94 50.19
C LEU A 12 17.31 6.73 48.97
N GLY A 13 17.84 7.93 48.76
CA GLY A 13 17.54 8.74 47.56
C GLY A 13 18.00 8.06 46.27
N ILE A 14 19.26 7.59 46.22
CA ILE A 14 19.82 6.88 45.07
C ILE A 14 19.05 5.58 44.81
N PHE A 15 18.77 4.78 45.85
CA PHE A 15 18.03 3.53 45.73
C PHE A 15 16.61 3.75 45.22
N ARG A 16 15.92 4.80 45.70
CA ARG A 16 14.58 5.16 45.22
C ARG A 16 14.61 5.62 43.77
N PHE A 17 15.62 6.39 43.39
CA PHE A 17 15.79 6.85 42.00
C PHE A 17 16.07 5.68 41.05
N VAL A 18 16.99 4.78 41.42
CA VAL A 18 17.28 3.56 40.66
C VAL A 18 16.04 2.68 40.56
N TYR A 19 15.33 2.46 41.66
CA TYR A 19 14.11 1.66 41.68
C TYR A 19 13.01 2.24 40.78
N LEU A 20 12.78 3.56 40.85
CA LEU A 20 11.81 4.25 39.99
C LEU A 20 12.20 4.17 38.51
N PHE A 21 13.49 4.31 38.19
CA PHE A 21 13.98 4.17 36.83
C PHE A 21 13.82 2.73 36.31
N THR A 22 14.22 1.73 37.10
CA THR A 22 14.11 0.31 36.73
C THR A 22 12.67 -0.16 36.53
N VAL A 23 11.73 0.34 37.34
CA VAL A 23 10.30 0.00 37.20
C VAL A 23 9.67 0.74 36.02
N GLY A 24 10.07 2.00 35.78
CA GLY A 24 9.56 2.81 34.68
C GLY A 24 9.90 2.23 33.30
N SER A 25 11.09 1.65 33.13
CA SER A 25 11.53 1.07 31.85
C SER A 25 10.84 -0.25 31.46
N LEU A 26 10.02 -0.85 32.32
CA LEU A 26 9.24 -2.06 31.98
C LEU A 26 8.00 -1.75 31.13
N ILE A 27 7.58 -0.49 31.10
CA ILE A 27 6.39 -0.05 30.36
C ILE A 27 6.85 0.53 29.03
N GLN A 28 7.14 -0.35 28.06
CA GLN A 28 7.31 0.08 26.68
C GLN A 28 5.95 0.63 26.18
N PRO A 29 5.84 1.89 25.73
CA PRO A 29 4.62 2.35 25.07
C PRO A 29 4.39 1.48 23.81
N PRO A 30 3.13 1.16 23.46
CA PRO A 30 2.87 0.41 22.24
C PRO A 30 3.40 1.22 21.05
N VAL A 31 4.45 0.71 20.41
CA VAL A 31 4.91 1.25 19.13
C VAL A 31 3.90 0.75 18.11
N ALA A 32 3.07 1.66 17.59
CA ALA A 32 2.21 1.34 16.47
C ALA A 32 3.09 1.08 15.24
N GLU A 33 3.17 -0.17 14.80
CA GLU A 33 3.88 -0.50 13.57
C GLU A 33 3.11 0.05 12.37
N SER A 34 3.82 0.76 11.48
CA SER A 34 3.26 1.23 10.22
C SER A 34 3.06 0.04 9.28
N GLN A 35 1.84 -0.51 9.27
CA GLN A 35 1.45 -1.57 8.35
C GLN A 35 1.26 -0.99 6.94
N TRP A 36 2.35 -0.96 6.16
CA TRP A 36 2.25 -0.65 4.73
C TRP A 36 1.38 -1.71 4.03
N PRO A 37 0.46 -1.29 3.12
CA PRO A 37 -0.34 -2.24 2.37
C PRO A 37 0.57 -3.12 1.53
N GLN A 38 0.24 -4.41 1.45
CA GLN A 38 0.90 -5.31 0.52
C GLN A 38 0.32 -5.04 -0.87
N LEU A 39 1.16 -4.60 -1.81
CA LEU A 39 0.75 -4.41 -3.20
C LEU A 39 0.93 -5.72 -3.96
N GLU A 40 -0.09 -6.10 -4.71
CA GLU A 40 -0.06 -7.24 -5.62
C GLU A 40 -0.41 -6.77 -7.03
N PHE A 41 0.25 -7.36 -8.03
CA PHE A 41 -0.08 -7.13 -9.43
C PHE A 41 -1.07 -8.21 -9.89
N ILE A 42 -2.28 -7.78 -10.23
CA ILE A 42 -3.30 -8.64 -10.83
C ILE A 42 -3.38 -8.39 -12.33
N SER A 43 -3.52 -9.47 -13.11
CA SER A 43 -3.77 -9.34 -14.55
C SER A 43 -5.18 -8.84 -14.79
N TYR A 44 -5.31 -7.69 -15.45
CA TYR A 44 -6.60 -7.07 -15.72
C TYR A 44 -7.13 -7.36 -17.14
N ALA A 45 -6.24 -7.39 -18.14
CA ALA A 45 -6.56 -7.70 -19.53
C ALA A 45 -5.31 -8.13 -20.30
N ALA A 46 -5.48 -8.92 -21.36
CA ALA A 46 -4.40 -9.45 -22.21
C ALA A 46 -4.80 -9.45 -23.71
N GLY A 47 -3.86 -9.81 -24.60
CA GLY A 47 -4.08 -9.84 -26.06
C GLY A 47 -3.82 -8.49 -26.75
N PHE A 48 -2.97 -7.64 -26.15
CA PHE A 48 -2.51 -6.39 -26.74
C PHE A 48 -1.18 -6.58 -27.45
N PHE A 49 -1.00 -5.93 -28.59
CA PHE A 49 0.24 -5.96 -29.36
C PHE A 49 0.97 -4.62 -29.23
N SER A 50 2.11 -4.62 -28.55
CA SER A 50 2.91 -3.40 -28.27
C SER A 50 2.07 -2.22 -27.75
N PRO A 51 1.38 -2.36 -26.60
CA PRO A 51 0.61 -1.26 -26.02
C PRO A 51 1.53 -0.11 -25.57
N VAL A 52 1.15 1.13 -25.90
CA VAL A 52 1.93 2.34 -25.60
C VAL A 52 1.19 3.32 -24.68
N TYR A 53 -0.14 3.22 -24.59
CA TYR A 53 -0.94 4.13 -23.77
C TYR A 53 -2.26 3.51 -23.32
N ILE A 54 -2.72 3.87 -22.12
CA ILE A 54 -4.04 3.51 -21.59
C ILE A 54 -4.72 4.73 -20.98
N THR A 55 -6.01 4.92 -21.26
CA THR A 55 -6.80 6.05 -20.72
C THR A 55 -8.28 5.69 -20.57
N HIS A 56 -9.05 6.54 -19.88
CA HIS A 56 -10.50 6.44 -19.77
C HIS A 56 -11.18 7.64 -20.46
N SER A 57 -12.46 7.52 -20.80
CA SER A 57 -13.24 8.62 -21.40
C SER A 57 -13.67 9.72 -20.42
N GLY A 58 -13.62 9.49 -19.11
CA GLY A 58 -14.08 10.46 -18.10
C GLY A 58 -15.61 10.64 -18.05
N ASP A 59 -16.34 9.91 -18.90
CA ASP A 59 -17.80 9.90 -19.01
C ASP A 59 -18.47 8.91 -18.05
N GLN A 60 -17.72 8.41 -17.05
CA GLN A 60 -18.16 7.40 -16.08
C GLN A 60 -18.63 6.09 -16.70
N SER A 61 -18.34 5.84 -17.98
CA SER A 61 -18.77 4.61 -18.65
C SER A 61 -17.97 3.37 -18.23
N GLY A 62 -16.91 3.54 -17.45
CA GLY A 62 -16.01 2.44 -17.05
C GLY A 62 -15.19 1.83 -18.19
N ARG A 63 -15.11 2.48 -19.36
CA ARG A 63 -14.36 1.96 -20.51
C ARG A 63 -12.91 2.43 -20.46
N LEU A 64 -12.00 1.51 -20.75
CA LEU A 64 -10.59 1.82 -20.96
C LEU A 64 -10.23 1.71 -22.44
N PHE A 65 -9.40 2.64 -22.90
CA PHE A 65 -8.88 2.71 -24.25
C PHE A 65 -7.39 2.39 -24.20
N VAL A 66 -6.98 1.34 -24.90
CA VAL A 66 -5.58 0.93 -25.04
C VAL A 66 -5.11 1.29 -26.44
N VAL A 67 -4.04 2.07 -26.54
CA VAL A 67 -3.40 2.44 -27.80
C VAL A 67 -2.23 1.50 -28.05
N GLU A 68 -2.22 0.84 -29.20
CA GLU A 68 -1.13 0.00 -29.68
C GLU A 68 -0.23 0.79 -30.63
N GLN A 69 1.07 0.48 -30.65
CA GLN A 69 2.07 1.18 -31.47
C GLN A 69 1.72 1.21 -32.98
N GLY A 70 0.95 0.24 -33.47
CA GLY A 70 0.45 0.20 -34.84
C GLY A 70 -0.67 1.19 -35.18
N GLY A 71 -1.06 2.07 -34.25
CA GLY A 71 -2.17 3.02 -34.43
C GLY A 71 -3.55 2.41 -34.22
N ILE A 72 -3.62 1.27 -33.53
CA ILE A 72 -4.87 0.56 -33.20
C ILE A 72 -5.32 0.99 -31.81
N ILE A 73 -6.60 1.32 -31.66
CA ILE A 73 -7.21 1.62 -30.36
C ILE A 73 -8.17 0.47 -30.01
N LYS A 74 -7.87 -0.26 -28.93
CA LYS A 74 -8.74 -1.31 -28.38
C LYS A 74 -9.50 -0.79 -27.17
N ILE A 75 -10.73 -1.24 -26.98
CA ILE A 75 -11.61 -0.81 -25.88
C ILE A 75 -11.86 -2.00 -24.95
N ILE A 76 -11.59 -1.82 -23.66
CA ILE A 76 -12.01 -2.73 -22.59
C ILE A 76 -13.35 -2.21 -22.04
N LYS A 77 -14.39 -3.04 -22.08
CA LYS A 77 -15.73 -2.74 -21.53
C LYS A 77 -15.98 -3.61 -20.28
N ASP A 78 -16.68 -3.06 -19.30
CA ASP A 78 -17.31 -3.78 -18.19
C ASP A 78 -16.41 -4.47 -17.15
N GLY A 79 -15.22 -3.93 -16.88
CA GLY A 79 -14.34 -4.46 -15.84
C GLY A 79 -13.72 -5.81 -16.25
N GLY A 80 -12.38 -5.86 -16.28
CA GLY A 80 -11.65 -7.09 -16.56
C GLY A 80 -12.18 -8.31 -15.75
N CYS A 81 -12.20 -9.45 -16.43
CA CYS A 81 -12.84 -10.72 -16.07
C CYS A 81 -12.79 -11.07 -14.56
N PRO A 82 -13.93 -11.40 -13.90
CA PRO A 82 -13.94 -11.76 -12.48
C PRO A 82 -13.46 -13.18 -12.16
N THR A 83 -13.20 -14.07 -13.13
CA THR A 83 -12.78 -15.45 -12.82
C THR A 83 -12.10 -16.14 -14.00
N GLU A 84 -10.91 -16.71 -13.75
CA GLU A 84 -10.06 -17.52 -14.65
C GLU A 84 -9.45 -16.83 -15.91
N PRO A 85 -8.31 -17.31 -16.45
CA PRO A 85 -7.32 -16.50 -17.16
C PRO A 85 -7.88 -15.67 -18.32
N CYS A 86 -7.57 -14.37 -18.32
CA CYS A 86 -7.98 -13.39 -19.34
C CYS A 86 -7.68 -13.89 -20.76
N ARG A 87 -8.70 -14.40 -21.45
CA ARG A 87 -8.63 -14.77 -22.87
C ARG A 87 -8.78 -13.53 -23.75
N GLU A 88 -7.73 -13.29 -24.55
CA GLU A 88 -7.69 -12.62 -25.87
C GLU A 88 -8.75 -11.53 -26.18
N ALA A 89 -8.35 -10.26 -26.16
CA ALA A 89 -9.18 -9.12 -26.59
C ALA A 89 -9.32 -8.96 -28.12
N SER A 90 -9.54 -10.05 -28.87
CA SER A 90 -9.47 -10.09 -30.33
C SER A 90 -10.82 -10.01 -31.06
N HIS A 91 -11.80 -9.21 -30.59
CA HIS A 91 -12.95 -8.92 -31.47
C HIS A 91 -13.74 -7.64 -31.11
N CYS A 92 -13.24 -6.48 -31.55
CA CYS A 92 -14.07 -5.29 -31.80
C CYS A 92 -13.30 -4.32 -32.72
N SER A 93 -13.39 -4.55 -34.03
CA SER A 93 -12.96 -3.60 -35.06
C SER A 93 -14.19 -2.79 -35.49
N ASP A 94 -14.45 -1.65 -34.84
CA ASP A 94 -15.39 -0.66 -35.36
C ASP A 94 -14.63 0.49 -36.03
N ARG A 95 -14.76 0.54 -37.36
CA ARG A 95 -14.21 1.55 -38.25
C ARG A 95 -15.24 2.67 -38.37
N SER A 96 -15.17 3.66 -37.49
CA SER A 96 -15.92 4.90 -37.65
C SER A 96 -15.11 5.90 -38.49
N ARG A 97 -15.36 5.89 -39.81
CA ARG A 97 -15.10 7.04 -40.70
C ARG A 97 -16.31 7.96 -40.63
N GLY A 98 -16.07 9.22 -40.31
CA GLY A 98 -16.98 10.36 -40.46
C GLY A 98 -16.12 11.61 -40.51
#